data_AF-A0A1W9G870-F1
#
_entry.id   AF-A0A1W9G870-F1
#
_cell.length_a   1.000
_cell.length_b   1.000
_cell.length_c   1.000
_cell.angle_alpha   90.00
_cell.angle_beta   90.00
_cell.angle_gamma   90.00
#
_symmetry.space_group_name_H-M   'P 1'
#
loop_
_entity.id
_entity.type
_entity.pdbx_description
1 polymer ?
#
loop_
_entity_poly.entity_id
_entity_poly.type
_entity_poly.pdbx_seq_one_letter_code
_entity_poly.pdbx_strand_id
1 'polypeptide(L)'
;MTHRFRHIFIATVLSGLFIQMGWADERPAPKSLWQTVTALPPTDQPSIPRKPWVIREREIVLDLPLLHLLKDAGARPLPRITVELFEKANPELDVASTVSRISDTSVIRGTFKPPIQGDFTFVITGNLLIGTIQIGDRLYKTDHIGNGRLRLVELDPDKMPRD
;
A
#
# COMPACT_ATOMS: atom_id res chain seq x y z
N MET A 1 -19.56 -64.22 56.01
CA MET A 1 -19.12 -62.83 56.24
C MET A 1 -17.94 -62.58 55.31
N THR A 2 -17.90 -61.67 54.35
CA THR A 2 -18.83 -60.66 53.86
C THR A 2 -18.26 -60.21 52.50
N HIS A 3 -19.12 -60.03 51.50
CA HIS A 3 -18.84 -59.51 50.16
C HIS A 3 -17.83 -58.35 50.11
N ARG A 4 -16.94 -58.34 49.11
CA ARG A 4 -16.69 -57.14 48.27
C ARG A 4 -16.27 -57.50 46.84
N PHE A 5 -17.25 -57.37 45.96
CA PHE A 5 -17.12 -57.18 44.51
C PHE A 5 -16.32 -55.90 44.21
N ARG A 6 -15.35 -55.97 43.27
CA ARG A 6 -15.23 -54.96 42.19
C ARG A 6 -14.26 -55.45 41.11
N HIS A 7 -14.81 -55.94 40.00
CA HIS A 7 -14.15 -56.01 38.71
C HIS A 7 -14.78 -54.95 37.81
N ILE A 8 -14.03 -53.92 37.40
CA ILE A 8 -14.38 -53.10 36.23
C ILE A 8 -13.09 -52.69 35.50
N PHE A 9 -12.88 -53.38 34.36
CA PHE A 9 -12.35 -52.96 33.06
C PHE A 9 -10.94 -52.34 32.91
N ILE A 10 -10.11 -53.11 32.22
CA ILE A 10 -8.98 -52.69 31.39
C ILE A 10 -9.52 -51.99 30.14
N ALA A 11 -8.97 -50.82 29.77
CA ALA A 11 -8.94 -50.32 28.40
C ALA A 11 -7.73 -49.41 28.16
N THR A 12 -6.79 -49.92 27.37
CA THR A 12 -5.61 -49.25 26.81
C THR A 12 -6.03 -48.24 25.74
N VAL A 13 -5.58 -46.98 25.77
CA VAL A 13 -5.35 -46.17 24.55
C VAL A 13 -4.17 -45.21 24.73
N LEU A 14 -3.10 -45.49 24.00
CA LEU A 14 -2.03 -44.58 23.56
C LEU A 14 -2.62 -43.32 22.88
N SER A 15 -2.20 -42.12 23.31
CA SER A 15 -2.01 -40.93 22.46
C SER A 15 -1.57 -39.77 23.38
N GLY A 16 -0.36 -39.20 23.32
CA GLY A 16 0.58 -39.13 22.21
C GLY A 16 0.14 -38.03 21.24
N LEU A 17 0.73 -36.84 21.42
CA LEU A 17 0.62 -35.65 20.55
C LEU A 17 -0.80 -35.02 20.50
N PHE A 18 -1.03 -33.71 20.52
CA PHE A 18 -0.30 -32.62 19.88
C PHE A 18 -0.48 -31.35 20.71
N ILE A 19 0.64 -30.74 21.06
CA ILE A 19 0.73 -29.31 21.36
C ILE A 19 0.23 -28.58 20.11
N GLN A 20 -0.95 -27.99 20.15
CA GLN A 20 -1.38 -27.06 19.09
C GLN A 20 -0.61 -25.74 19.26
N MET A 21 0.66 -25.77 18.87
CA MET A 21 1.42 -24.58 18.48
C MET A 21 0.97 -24.23 17.06
N GLY A 22 -0.17 -23.57 16.98
CA GLY A 22 -0.79 -23.07 15.75
C GLY A 22 -0.91 -21.56 15.75
N TRP A 23 0.11 -20.83 16.23
CA TRP A 23 0.24 -19.40 15.92
C TRP A 23 1.04 -19.28 14.62
N ALA A 24 0.43 -19.69 13.52
CA ALA A 24 0.98 -19.50 12.19
C ALA A 24 0.78 -18.04 11.79
N ASP A 25 1.81 -17.21 12.04
CA ASP A 25 2.26 -16.07 11.25
C ASP A 25 1.23 -15.45 10.28
N GLU A 26 0.13 -14.91 10.82
CA GLU A 26 -0.84 -14.17 10.02
C GLU A 26 -0.23 -12.79 9.75
N ARG A 27 0.58 -12.71 8.67
CA ARG A 27 1.22 -11.45 8.27
C ARG A 27 0.12 -10.39 8.10
N PRO A 28 0.26 -9.22 8.73
CA PRO A 28 -0.74 -8.16 8.63
C PRO A 28 -1.10 -7.88 7.17
N ALA A 29 -2.40 -7.74 6.92
CA ALA A 29 -2.90 -7.41 5.59
C ALA A 29 -2.23 -6.11 5.07
N PRO A 30 -1.88 -6.03 3.77
CA PRO A 30 -1.34 -4.81 3.20
C PRO A 30 -2.32 -3.64 3.36
N LYS A 31 -1.78 -2.47 3.67
CA LYS A 31 -2.54 -1.22 3.82
C LYS A 31 -2.27 -0.31 2.63
N SER A 32 -3.32 0.21 2.00
CA SER A 32 -3.17 1.09 0.85
C SER A 32 -2.88 2.53 1.29
N LEU A 33 -1.83 3.14 0.74
CA LEU A 33 -1.46 4.53 1.02
C LEU A 33 -2.50 5.53 0.51
N TRP A 34 -3.26 5.17 -0.51
CA TRP A 34 -4.41 5.90 -0.98
C TRP A 34 -5.46 4.96 -1.57
N GLN A 35 -6.66 5.50 -1.75
CA GLN A 35 -7.77 4.80 -2.38
C GLN A 35 -8.41 5.69 -3.44
N THR A 36 -8.91 5.06 -4.51
CA THR A 36 -9.70 5.77 -5.52
C THR A 36 -10.98 6.31 -4.90
N VAL A 37 -11.31 7.57 -5.20
CA VAL A 37 -12.64 8.09 -4.91
C VAL A 37 -13.61 7.44 -5.90
N THR A 38 -14.44 6.52 -5.41
CA THR A 38 -15.54 5.97 -6.20
C THR A 38 -16.53 7.09 -6.51
N ALA A 39 -16.35 7.76 -7.65
CA ALA A 39 -17.28 8.77 -8.10
C ALA A 39 -18.61 8.09 -8.49
N LEU A 40 -19.72 8.71 -8.05
CA LEU A 40 -21.03 8.59 -8.70
C LEU A 40 -20.88 8.81 -10.23
N PRO A 41 -21.85 8.33 -11.05
CA PRO A 41 -21.78 8.39 -12.51
C PRO A 41 -21.34 9.78 -13.01
N PRO A 42 -20.57 9.84 -14.10
CA PRO A 42 -19.86 11.04 -14.51
C PRO A 42 -20.85 12.19 -14.66
N THR A 43 -20.77 13.16 -13.75
CA THR A 43 -21.34 14.48 -14.00
C THR A 43 -20.49 15.11 -15.10
N ASP A 44 -21.15 15.68 -16.11
CA ASP A 44 -20.60 16.37 -17.27
C ASP A 44 -19.65 17.52 -16.89
N GLN A 45 -18.50 17.19 -16.32
CA GLN A 45 -17.45 18.15 -16.04
C GLN A 45 -16.73 18.41 -17.37
N PRO A 46 -16.68 19.66 -17.86
CA PRO A 46 -16.04 19.96 -19.13
C PRO A 46 -14.61 19.44 -19.10
N SER A 47 -14.28 18.59 -20.08
CA SER A 47 -12.94 18.06 -20.27
C SER A 47 -12.00 19.23 -20.56
N ILE A 48 -11.27 19.68 -19.54
CA ILE A 48 -10.12 20.55 -19.72
C ILE A 48 -9.25 19.91 -20.80
N PRO A 49 -8.73 20.67 -21.79
CA PRO A 49 -7.90 20.11 -22.85
C PRO A 49 -6.74 19.31 -22.23
N ARG A 50 -6.81 17.99 -22.36
CA ARG A 50 -5.84 17.08 -21.78
C ARG A 50 -4.54 17.22 -22.56
N LYS A 51 -3.43 17.35 -21.84
CA LYS A 51 -2.09 17.27 -22.41
C LYS A 51 -1.96 15.95 -23.18
N PRO A 52 -1.32 15.92 -24.37
CA PRO A 52 -1.30 14.74 -25.23
C PRO A 52 -0.55 13.54 -24.63
N TRP A 53 0.26 13.77 -23.60
CA TRP A 53 0.96 12.72 -22.85
C TRP A 53 0.18 12.19 -21.63
N VAL A 54 -1.01 12.73 -21.34
CA VAL A 54 -1.87 12.21 -20.25
C VAL A 54 -2.75 11.11 -20.81
N ILE A 55 -2.58 9.88 -20.31
CA ILE A 55 -3.36 8.71 -20.72
C ILE A 55 -4.70 8.71 -19.98
N ARG A 56 -4.65 8.78 -18.64
CA ARG A 56 -5.83 8.80 -17.77
C ARG A 56 -5.51 9.45 -16.43
N GLU A 57 -6.56 9.87 -15.75
CA GLU A 57 -6.49 10.55 -14.47
C GLU A 57 -7.62 10.05 -13.55
N ARG A 58 -7.36 10.00 -12.25
CA ARG A 58 -8.41 9.73 -11.25
C ARG A 58 -8.13 10.47 -9.95
N GLU A 59 -9.20 10.80 -9.24
CA GLU A 59 -9.10 11.32 -7.89
C GLU A 59 -8.80 10.19 -6.90
N ILE A 60 -7.88 10.46 -5.98
CA ILE A 60 -7.46 9.56 -4.91
C ILE A 60 -7.48 10.30 -3.57
N VAL A 61 -7.70 9.55 -2.48
CA VAL A 61 -7.66 10.04 -1.10
C VAL A 61 -6.55 9.33 -0.35
N LEU A 62 -5.70 10.10 0.32
CA LEU A 62 -4.59 9.58 1.12
C LEU A 62 -5.07 9.02 2.47
N ASP A 63 -4.44 7.93 2.89
CA ASP A 63 -4.44 7.48 4.28
C ASP A 63 -3.40 8.31 5.04
N LEU A 64 -3.87 9.33 5.76
CA LEU A 64 -3.01 10.25 6.51
C LEU A 64 -2.17 9.56 7.60
N PRO A 65 -2.72 8.64 8.41
CA PRO A 65 -1.90 7.84 9.33
C PRO A 65 -0.74 7.11 8.64
N LEU A 66 -0.98 6.48 7.49
CA LEU A 66 0.09 5.82 6.73
C LEU A 66 1.10 6.80 6.14
N LEU A 67 0.63 7.95 5.67
CA LEU A 67 1.49 9.02 5.17
C LEU A 67 2.45 9.50 6.27
N HIS A 68 1.95 9.73 7.48
CA HIS A 68 2.77 10.15 8.62
C HIS A 68 3.77 9.07 9.03
N LEU A 69 3.35 7.81 9.03
CA LEU A 69 4.23 6.68 9.32
C LEU A 69 5.34 6.56 8.26
N LEU A 70 5.01 6.74 6.98
CA LEU A 70 5.99 6.72 5.89
C LEU A 70 6.98 7.89 5.96
N LYS A 71 6.51 9.06 6.41
CA LYS A 71 7.30 10.28 6.62
C LYS A 71 8.32 10.12 7.75
N ASP A 72 7.98 9.36 8.78
CA ASP A 72 8.83 9.11 9.94
C ASP A 72 9.92 8.08 9.62
N ALA A 73 11.17 8.52 9.57
CA ALA A 73 12.33 7.66 9.34
C ALA A 73 12.58 6.70 10.52
N GLY A 74 12.17 7.06 11.74
CA GLY A 74 12.30 6.24 12.94
C GLY A 74 11.22 5.17 13.09
N ALA A 75 10.09 5.30 12.38
CA ALA A 75 8.99 4.34 12.40
C ALA A 75 9.31 3.07 11.58
N ARG A 76 10.34 2.32 11.99
CA ARG A 76 10.72 1.04 11.39
C ARG A 76 10.54 -0.11 12.39
N PRO A 77 10.04 -1.28 11.98
CA PRO A 77 9.69 -1.67 10.60
C PRO A 77 8.36 -1.04 10.12
N LEU A 78 8.28 -0.73 8.82
CA LEU A 78 7.04 -0.28 8.19
C LEU A 78 6.04 -1.45 8.08
N PRO A 79 4.72 -1.20 8.21
CA PRO A 79 3.73 -2.17 7.77
C PRO A 79 3.86 -2.38 6.26
N ARG A 80 3.23 -3.45 5.76
CA ARG A 80 3.12 -3.67 4.32
C ARG A 80 2.24 -2.57 3.72
N ILE A 81 2.83 -1.67 2.94
CA ILE A 81 2.13 -0.55 2.32
C ILE A 81 2.01 -0.80 0.82
N THR A 82 0.82 -0.64 0.26
CA THR A 82 0.55 -0.73 -1.18
C THR A 82 0.09 0.61 -1.73
N VAL A 83 0.13 0.76 -3.05
CA VAL A 83 -0.49 1.89 -3.75
C VAL A 83 -1.51 1.40 -4.76
N GLU A 84 -2.67 2.04 -4.82
CA GLU A 84 -3.70 1.71 -5.83
C GLU A 84 -3.39 2.46 -7.12
N LEU A 85 -3.08 1.72 -8.19
CA LEU A 85 -2.92 2.30 -9.53
C LEU A 85 -4.23 2.23 -10.32
N PHE A 86 -4.19 2.48 -11.63
CA PHE A 86 -5.42 2.45 -12.44
C PHE A 86 -5.91 1.04 -12.77
N GLU A 87 -4.99 0.09 -12.97
CA GLU A 87 -5.31 -1.33 -13.09
C GLU A 87 -5.60 -1.92 -11.71
N LYS A 88 -6.13 -3.16 -11.63
CA LYS A 88 -6.30 -3.88 -10.35
C LYS A 88 -4.98 -4.28 -9.66
N ALA A 89 -3.87 -3.65 -10.04
CA ALA A 89 -2.57 -3.85 -9.43
C ALA A 89 -2.43 -2.96 -8.19
N ASN A 90 -2.13 -3.59 -7.06
CA ASN A 90 -1.79 -2.93 -5.80
C ASN A 90 -0.34 -3.25 -5.42
N PRO A 91 0.66 -2.69 -6.13
CA PRO A 91 2.06 -2.99 -5.84
C PRO A 91 2.41 -2.60 -4.40
N GLU A 92 3.15 -3.49 -3.73
CA GLU A 92 3.66 -3.26 -2.38
C GLU A 92 4.98 -2.48 -2.46
N LEU A 93 5.09 -1.43 -1.66
CA LEU A 93 6.27 -0.59 -1.55
C LEU A 93 7.40 -1.33 -0.84
N ASP A 94 8.60 -1.21 -1.38
CA ASP A 94 9.86 -1.55 -0.74
C ASP A 94 10.67 -0.26 -0.52
N VAL A 95 10.58 0.29 0.69
CA VAL A 95 11.15 1.60 1.00
C VAL A 95 12.65 1.46 1.27
N ALA A 96 13.46 1.93 0.33
CA ALA A 96 14.91 1.90 0.43
C ALA A 96 15.46 3.04 1.30
N SER A 97 14.85 4.23 1.24
CA SER A 97 15.30 5.39 2.04
C SER A 97 14.16 6.36 2.36
N THR A 98 14.22 6.94 3.55
CA THR A 98 13.42 8.09 3.96
C THR A 98 14.38 9.15 4.47
N VAL A 99 14.47 10.27 3.76
CA VAL A 99 15.32 11.41 4.11
C VAL A 99 14.43 12.54 4.57
N SER A 100 14.42 12.79 5.88
CA SER A 100 13.80 13.98 6.45
C SER A 100 14.65 15.21 6.12
N ARG A 101 14.02 16.22 5.54
CA ARG A 101 14.60 17.55 5.26
C ARG A 101 14.15 18.53 6.35
N ILE A 102 14.70 19.74 6.31
CA ILE A 102 14.28 20.83 7.21
C ILE A 102 12.81 21.18 6.91
N SER A 103 12.06 21.52 7.96
CA SER A 103 10.65 21.97 7.93
C SER A 103 9.66 21.01 7.25
N ASP A 104 9.37 19.89 7.94
CA ASP A 104 8.20 19.03 7.67
C ASP A 104 8.14 18.36 6.29
N THR A 105 9.28 18.29 5.60
CA THR A 105 9.40 17.66 4.29
C THR A 105 10.22 16.38 4.40
N SER A 106 9.71 15.26 3.91
CA SER A 106 10.47 14.01 3.75
C SER A 106 10.47 13.57 2.31
N VAL A 107 11.62 13.09 1.85
CA VAL A 107 11.76 12.43 0.54
C VAL A 107 11.91 10.94 0.79
N ILE A 108 11.00 10.16 0.22
CA ILE A 108 10.96 8.70 0.34
C ILE A 108 11.25 8.13 -1.04
N ARG A 109 12.19 7.19 -1.10
CA ARG A 109 12.57 6.50 -2.34
C ARG A 109 12.58 5.01 -2.11
N GLY A 110 12.22 4.27 -3.14
CA GLY A 110 12.20 2.83 -3.07
C GLY A 110 11.83 2.19 -4.39
N THR A 111 11.61 0.89 -4.32
CA THR A 111 11.18 0.05 -5.43
C THR A 111 9.89 -0.67 -5.06
N PHE A 112 9.31 -1.42 -5.98
CA PHE A 112 8.19 -2.29 -5.65
C PHE A 112 8.67 -3.71 -5.34
N LYS A 113 7.98 -4.40 -4.43
CA LYS A 113 8.20 -5.82 -4.22
C LYS A 113 7.72 -6.61 -5.45
N PRO A 114 8.35 -7.77 -5.75
CA PRO A 114 7.91 -8.65 -6.83
C PRO A 114 6.40 -8.99 -6.72
N PRO A 115 5.70 -9.16 -7.85
CA PRO A 115 6.24 -9.33 -9.21
C PRO A 115 6.46 -8.02 -9.99
N ILE A 116 6.11 -6.87 -9.41
CA ILE A 116 6.15 -5.58 -10.11
C ILE A 116 7.56 -5.00 -10.00
N GLN A 117 8.14 -4.62 -11.14
CA GLN A 117 9.43 -3.94 -11.20
C GLN A 117 9.21 -2.47 -11.52
N GLY A 118 9.83 -1.62 -10.72
CA GLY A 118 9.71 -0.19 -10.84
C GLY A 118 10.27 0.51 -9.61
N ASP A 119 10.39 1.82 -9.72
CA ASP A 119 10.84 2.70 -8.67
C ASP A 119 9.80 3.78 -8.37
N PHE A 120 9.89 4.34 -7.18
CA PHE A 120 9.08 5.47 -6.78
C PHE A 120 9.92 6.49 -6.01
N THR A 121 9.52 7.74 -6.17
CA THR A 121 9.97 8.86 -5.34
C THR A 121 8.75 9.63 -4.86
N PHE A 122 8.61 9.71 -3.54
CA PHE A 122 7.56 10.47 -2.88
C PHE A 122 8.18 11.63 -2.12
N VAL A 123 7.61 12.82 -2.29
CA VAL A 123 7.90 14.01 -1.52
C VAL A 123 6.68 14.30 -0.68
N ILE A 124 6.83 14.16 0.64
CA ILE A 124 5.79 14.44 1.61
C ILE A 124 6.10 15.77 2.27
N THR A 125 5.15 16.71 2.28
CA THR A 125 5.27 17.99 2.97
C THR A 125 4.00 18.20 3.81
N GLY A 126 4.13 18.04 5.14
CA GLY A 126 2.96 17.97 6.03
C GLY A 126 2.05 16.81 5.70
N ASN A 127 0.85 17.12 5.19
CA ASN A 127 -0.16 16.15 4.75
C ASN A 127 -0.25 16.04 3.22
N LEU A 128 0.64 16.72 2.48
CA LEU A 128 0.67 16.68 1.03
C LEU A 128 1.64 15.60 0.56
N LEU A 129 1.27 14.89 -0.50
CA LEU A 129 2.11 13.92 -1.19
C LEU A 129 2.22 14.31 -2.66
N ILE A 130 3.45 14.50 -3.13
CA ILE A 130 3.77 14.56 -4.55
C ILE A 130 4.63 13.35 -4.86
N GLY A 131 4.16 12.52 -5.79
CA GLY A 131 4.75 11.24 -6.07
C GLY A 131 5.05 11.07 -7.54
N THR A 132 6.17 10.42 -7.83
CA THR A 132 6.52 9.92 -9.15
C THR A 132 6.76 8.43 -9.02
N ILE A 133 6.13 7.64 -9.89
CA ILE A 133 6.23 6.19 -9.92
C ILE A 133 6.55 5.79 -11.36
N GLN A 134 7.63 5.04 -11.56
CA GLN A 134 7.96 4.46 -12.86
C GLN A 134 7.76 2.94 -12.76
N ILE A 135 6.90 2.37 -13.60
CA ILE A 135 6.69 0.92 -13.70
C ILE A 135 6.71 0.56 -15.18
N GLY A 136 7.71 -0.23 -15.58
CA GLY A 136 7.92 -0.54 -17.00
C GLY A 136 8.09 0.73 -17.83
N ASP A 137 7.25 0.90 -18.85
CA ASP A 137 7.18 2.05 -19.75
C ASP A 137 6.18 3.13 -19.28
N ARG A 138 5.52 2.94 -18.14
CA ARG A 138 4.51 3.87 -17.63
C ARG A 138 5.06 4.75 -16.51
N LEU A 139 4.74 6.03 -16.60
CA LEU A 139 5.02 7.01 -15.57
C LEU A 139 3.70 7.42 -14.90
N TYR A 140 3.64 7.31 -13.58
CA TYR A 140 2.51 7.79 -12.79
C TYR A 140 2.95 8.95 -11.92
N LYS A 141 2.09 9.97 -11.81
CA LYS A 141 2.29 11.11 -10.92
C LYS A 141 1.10 11.30 -9.99
N THR A 142 1.37 11.72 -8.76
CA THR A 142 0.32 12.22 -7.86
C THR A 142 0.44 13.73 -7.74
N ASP A 143 -0.62 14.44 -8.12
CA ASP A 143 -0.71 15.89 -8.07
C ASP A 143 -1.78 16.32 -7.06
N HIS A 144 -1.57 17.46 -6.39
CA HIS A 144 -2.58 18.05 -5.52
C HIS A 144 -3.56 18.89 -6.34
N ILE A 145 -4.87 18.63 -6.19
CA ILE A 145 -5.94 19.31 -6.93
C ILE A 145 -6.75 20.29 -6.07
N GLY A 146 -6.32 20.54 -4.83
CA GLY A 146 -6.98 21.46 -3.88
C GLY A 146 -7.79 20.74 -2.80
N ASN A 147 -8.05 21.43 -1.68
CA ASN A 147 -8.88 20.92 -0.57
C ASN A 147 -8.43 19.56 0.00
N GLY A 148 -7.12 19.26 -0.03
CA GLY A 148 -6.58 17.99 0.45
C GLY A 148 -6.86 16.80 -0.47
N ARG A 149 -7.39 17.04 -1.68
CA ARG A 149 -7.63 16.01 -2.70
C ARG A 149 -6.40 15.84 -3.57
N LEU A 150 -6.15 14.60 -3.96
CA LEU A 150 -5.05 14.24 -4.84
C LEU A 150 -5.59 13.62 -6.13
N ARG A 151 -4.80 13.74 -7.19
CA ARG A 151 -5.06 13.12 -8.47
C ARG A 151 -3.90 12.21 -8.82
N LEU A 152 -4.20 10.95 -9.12
CA LEU A 152 -3.27 10.07 -9.79
C LEU A 152 -3.40 10.29 -11.30
N VAL A 153 -2.28 10.46 -11.99
CA VAL A 153 -2.22 10.66 -13.44
C VAL A 153 -1.27 9.64 -14.03
N GLU A 154 -1.73 8.89 -15.04
CA GLU A 154 -0.88 8.02 -15.85
C GLU A 154 -0.44 8.76 -17.11
N LEU A 155 0.86 8.74 -17.35
CA LEU A 155 1.53 9.47 -18.41
C LEU A 155 2.22 8.51 -19.37
N ASP A 156 2.22 8.91 -20.64
CA ASP A 156 2.99 8.30 -21.71
C ASP A 156 4.34 9.05 -21.83
N PRO A 157 5.45 8.50 -21.31
CA PRO A 157 6.73 9.20 -21.33
C PRO A 157 7.23 9.48 -22.74
N ASP A 158 6.87 8.66 -23.74
CA ASP A 158 7.28 8.86 -25.13
C ASP A 158 6.64 10.09 -25.77
N LYS A 159 5.50 10.53 -25.24
CA LYS A 159 4.77 11.72 -25.69
C LYS A 159 5.07 12.96 -24.86
N MET A 160 5.84 12.83 -23.77
CA MET A 160 6.22 13.98 -22.96
C MET A 160 7.23 14.86 -23.71
N PRO A 161 7.13 16.19 -23.60
CA PRO A 161 8.18 17.07 -24.08
C PRO A 161 9.48 16.70 -23.37
N ARG A 162 10.57 16.59 -24.14
CA ARG A 162 11.92 16.43 -23.61
C ARG A 162 12.41 17.81 -23.16
N ASP A 163 12.94 17.89 -21.96
CA ASP A 163 13.63 19.09 -21.45
C ASP A 163 15.01 19.26 -22.12
#